data_AF-A0A3A6PT75-F1
#
_entry.id   AF-A0A3A6PT75-F1
#
_cell.length_a   1.000
_cell.length_b   1.000
_cell.length_c   1.000
_cell.angle_alpha   90.00
_cell.angle_beta   90.00
_cell.angle_gamma   90.00
#
_symmetry.space_group_name_H-M   'P 1'
#
loop_
_entity.id
_entity.type
_entity.pdbx_description
1 polymer ?
#
loop_
_entity_poly.entity_id
_entity_poly.type
_entity_poly.pdbx_seq_one_letter_code
_entity_poly.pdbx_strand_id
1 'polypeptide(L)' 'MSRLRAVIDRLYALETNLLEDLAVSAILFIGISLLWAQAPAAWPQFIYYIALAVGLFGYFRFVSPPENIDRKT' A
#
# COMPACT_ATOMS: atom_id res chain seq x y z
N MET A 1 28.55 -20.75 6.75
CA MET A 1 27.73 -19.59 6.32
C MET A 1 26.37 -19.72 6.99
N SER A 2 26.13 -18.88 8.00
CA SER A 2 25.13 -19.13 9.05
C SER A 2 23.71 -18.99 8.54
N ARG A 3 22.86 -20.00 8.81
CA ARG A 3 21.41 -19.97 8.59
C ARG A 3 20.74 -18.72 9.17
N LEU A 4 21.31 -18.12 10.21
CA LEU A 4 20.85 -16.87 10.79
C LEU A 4 20.98 -15.67 9.83
N ARG A 5 22.03 -15.61 9.00
CA ARG A 5 22.18 -14.53 8.02
C ARG A 5 21.11 -14.60 6.94
N ALA A 6 20.73 -15.80 6.50
CA ALA A 6 19.66 -15.98 5.52
C ALA A 6 18.27 -15.60 6.06
N VAL A 7 18.04 -15.77 7.36
CA VAL A 7 16.80 -15.32 8.02
C VAL A 7 16.79 -13.80 8.19
N ILE A 8 17.92 -13.20 8.56
CA ILE A 8 18.07 -11.75 8.68
C ILE A 8 17.94 -11.06 7.31
N ASP A 9 18.58 -11.59 6.26
CA ASP A 9 18.46 -11.04 4.90
C ASP A 9 17.00 -11.14 4.39
N ARG A 10 16.28 -12.22 4.73
CA ARG A 10 14.84 -12.33 4.44
C ARG A 10 14.00 -11.33 5.22
N LEU A 11 14.30 -11.10 6.49
CA LEU A 11 13.63 -10.09 7.32
C LEU A 11 13.86 -8.69 6.78
N TYR A 12 15.10 -8.35 6.42
CA TYR A 12 15.44 -7.05 5.83
C TYR A 12 14.74 -6.82 4.49
N ALA A 13 14.68 -7.85 3.63
CA ALA A 13 13.94 -7.78 2.38
C ALA A 13 12.42 -7.60 2.59
N LEU A 14 11.85 -8.31 3.58
CA LEU A 14 10.43 -8.14 3.95
C LEU A 14 10.15 -6.74 4.53
N GLU A 15 11.05 -6.23 5.36
CA GLU A 15 10.92 -4.93 6.02
C GLU A 15 11.01 -3.79 5.00
N THR A 16 11.85 -3.94 3.98
CA THR A 16 11.95 -2.98 2.86
C THR A 16 10.63 -2.90 2.10
N ASN A 17 10.01 -4.04 1.77
CA ASN A 17 8.70 -4.07 1.12
C ASN A 17 7.59 -3.50 2.01
N LEU A 18 7.63 -3.75 3.33
CA LEU A 18 6.66 -3.18 4.28
C LEU A 18 6.78 -1.66 4.40
N LEU A 19 8.01 -1.14 4.45
CA LEU A 19 8.29 0.30 4.47
C LEU A 19 7.89 0.97 3.16
N GLU A 20 8.10 0.29 2.02
CA GLU A 20 7.68 0.76 0.71
C GLU A 20 6.15 0.83 0.62
N ASP A 21 5.44 -0.22 1.01
CA ASP A 21 3.98 -0.23 1.07
C ASP A 21 3.42 0.82 2.04
N LEU A 22 4.09 1.05 3.18
CA LEU A 22 3.72 2.10 4.11
C LEU A 22 3.96 3.51 3.51
N ALA A 23 5.09 3.72 2.84
CA ALA A 23 5.40 4.99 2.20
C ALA A 23 4.40 5.30 1.07
N VAL A 24 4.07 4.32 0.23
CA VAL A 24 3.12 4.53 -0.86
C VAL A 24 1.70 4.71 -0.33
N SER A 25 1.28 3.95 0.68
CA SER A 25 -0.02 4.16 1.30
C SER A 25 -0.15 5.54 1.95
N ALA A 26 0.92 6.05 2.58
CA ALA A 26 0.97 7.41 3.10
C ALA A 26 0.90 8.47 1.99
N ILE A 27 1.64 8.29 0.88
CA ILE A 27 1.60 9.20 -0.28
C ILE A 27 0.21 9.21 -0.92
N LEU A 28 -0.41 8.05 -1.11
CA LEU A 28 -1.78 7.94 -1.64
C LEU A 28 -2.79 8.61 -0.70
N PHE A 29 -2.69 8.37 0.60
CA PHE A 29 -3.54 9.01 1.59
C PHE A 29 -3.41 10.54 1.55
N ILE A 30 -2.18 11.05 1.55
CA ILE A 30 -1.91 12.50 1.49
C ILE A 30 -2.42 13.08 0.17
N GLY A 31 -2.14 12.43 -0.96
CA GLY A 31 -2.59 12.86 -2.28
C GLY A 31 -4.11 12.96 -2.37
N ILE A 32 -4.83 11.93 -1.93
CA ILE A 32 -6.30 11.90 -1.91
C ILE A 32 -6.85 12.95 -0.93
N SER A 33 -6.22 13.12 0.23
CA SER A 33 -6.60 14.16 1.20
C SER A 33 -6.42 15.58 0.65
N LEU A 34 -5.34 15.85 -0.07
CA LEU A 34 -5.08 17.15 -0.70
C LEU A 34 -6.04 17.43 -1.86
N LEU A 35 -6.34 16.42 -2.68
CA LEU A 35 -7.37 16.51 -3.71
C LEU A 35 -8.75 16.75 -3.11
N TRP A 36 -9.08 16.07 -2.01
CA TRP A 36 -10.33 16.26 -1.31
C TRP A 36 -10.46 17.64 -0.66
N ALA A 37 -9.36 18.22 -0.16
CA ALA A 37 -9.37 19.59 0.38
C ALA A 37 -9.76 20.66 -0.66
N GLN A 38 -9.60 20.37 -1.95
CA GLN A 38 -10.04 21.23 -3.05
C GLN A 38 -11.46 20.89 -3.55
N ALA A 39 -12.08 19.82 -3.04
CA ALA A 39 -13.41 19.42 -3.45
C ALA A 39 -14.47 20.39 -2.92
N PRO A 40 -15.58 20.60 -3.64
CA PRO A 40 -16.69 21.42 -3.18
C PRO A 40 -17.24 20.90 -1.84
N ALA A 41 -17.47 21.79 -0.87
CA ALA A 41 -17.99 21.41 0.46
C ALA A 41 -19.39 20.75 0.43
N ALA A 42 -20.12 20.87 -0.69
CA ALA A 42 -21.39 20.20 -0.90
C ALA A 42 -21.24 18.70 -1.23
N TRP A 43 -20.01 18.21 -1.46
CA TRP A 43 -19.79 16.81 -1.76
C TRP A 43 -20.02 15.92 -0.54
N PRO A 44 -20.81 14.85 -0.67
CA PRO A 44 -20.99 13.88 0.39
C PRO A 44 -19.66 13.23 0.77
N GLN A 45 -19.43 13.08 2.07
CA GLN A 45 -18.20 12.47 2.61
C GLN A 45 -17.99 11.02 2.16
N PHE A 46 -19.05 10.35 1.69
CA PHE A 46 -18.97 9.05 1.01
C PHE A 46 -18.00 9.04 -0.20
N ILE A 47 -17.94 10.12 -0.99
CA ILE A 47 -17.08 10.20 -2.18
C ILE A 47 -15.60 10.17 -1.77
N TYR A 48 -15.26 10.80 -0.64
CA TYR A 48 -13.91 10.74 -0.06
C TYR A 48 -13.49 9.31 0.26
N TYR A 49 -14.36 8.56 0.95
CA TYR A 49 -14.08 7.18 1.31
C TYR A 49 -13.99 6.26 0.08
N ILE A 50 -14.79 6.51 -0.96
CA ILE A 50 -14.63 5.80 -2.24
C ILE A 50 -13.28 6.11 -2.89
N ALA A 51 -12.89 7.38 -2.96
CA ALA A 51 -11.60 7.75 -3.55
C ALA A 51 -10.44 7.09 -2.79
N LEU A 52 -10.50 7.09 -1.46
CA LEU A 52 -9.56 6.38 -0.59
C LEU A 52 -9.54 4.87 -0.85
N ALA A 53 -10.72 4.26 -0.91
CA ALA A 53 -10.84 2.83 -1.18
C ALA A 53 -10.26 2.48 -2.56
N VAL A 54 -10.57 3.24 -3.60
CA VAL A 54 -10.04 3.01 -4.95
C VAL A 54 -8.52 3.20 -5.00
N GLY A 55 -7.98 4.23 -4.35
CA GLY A 55 -6.54 4.46 -4.30
C GLY A 55 -5.79 3.36 -3.57
N LEU A 56 -6.26 2.99 -2.37
CA LEU A 56 -5.65 1.93 -1.56
C LEU A 56 -5.82 0.55 -2.18
N PHE A 57 -7.05 0.15 -2.54
CA PHE A 57 -7.29 -1.15 -3.16
C PHE A 57 -6.67 -1.27 -4.55
N GLY A 58 -6.63 -0.17 -5.32
CA GLY A 58 -5.93 -0.13 -6.61
C GLY A 58 -4.44 -0.40 -6.43
N TYR A 59 -3.79 0.27 -5.47
CA TYR A 59 -2.38 0.07 -5.18
C TYR A 59 -2.07 -1.39 -4.80
N PHE A 60 -2.79 -1.95 -3.81
CA PHE A 60 -2.60 -3.34 -3.40
C PHE A 60 -2.96 -4.37 -4.48
N ARG A 61 -3.82 -4.01 -5.45
CA ARG A 61 -4.15 -4.93 -6.55
C ARG A 61 -3.12 -4.92 -7.68
N PHE A 62 -2.52 -3.78 -7.99
CA PHE A 62 -1.68 -3.62 -9.18
C PHE A 62 -0.18 -3.48 -8.89
N VAL A 63 0.20 -2.93 -7.74
CA VAL A 63 1.60 -2.62 -7.40
C VAL A 63 2.19 -3.63 -6.43
N SER A 64 1.45 -3.98 -5.36
CA SER A 64 1.82 -5.05 -4.41
C SER A 64 0.75 -6.14 -4.37
N PRO A 65 0.50 -6.86 -5.50
CA PRO A 65 -0.42 -7.98 -5.49
C PRO A 65 0.06 -8.99 -4.42
N PRO A 66 -0.85 -9.54 -3.60
CA PRO A 66 -0.46 -10.48 -2.55
C PRO A 66 0.31 -11.64 -3.19
N GLU A 67 1.49 -11.92 -2.65
CA GLU A 67 2.34 -13.00 -3.13
C GLU A 67 1.56 -14.31 -2.96
N ASN A 68 0.99 -14.80 -4.07
CA ASN A 68 0.26 -16.05 -4.08
C ASN A 68 1.27 -17.16 -3.75
N ILE A 69 1.29 -17.61 -2.49
CA ILE A 69 1.97 -18.83 -2.05
C ILE A 69 1.20 -20.03 -2.66
N ASP A 70 1.14 -20.11 -3.99
CA ASP A 70 0.48 -21.21 -4.70
C ASP A 70 0.99 -21.30 -6.15
N ARG A 71 2.30 -21.17 -6.32
CA ARG A 71 2.98 -21.58 -7.55
C ARG A 71 4.26 -22.34 -7.21
N LYS A 72 4.11 -23.54 -6.63
CA LYS A 72 5.01 -24.69 -6.82
C LYS A 72 4.25 -25.98 -6.50
N THR A 73 3.48 -26.48 -7.47
CA THR A 73 3.16 -27.90 -7.59
C THR A 73 3.79 -28.41 -8.87
#